data_AF-A0A4Y2FWN3-F1
#
_entry.id   AF-A0A4Y2FWN3-F1
#
_cell.length_a   1.000
_cell.length_b   1.000
_cell.length_c   1.000
_cell.angle_alpha   90.00
_cell.angle_beta   90.00
_cell.angle_gamma   90.00
#
_symmetry.space_group_name_H-M   'P 1'
#
loop_
_entity.id
_entity.type
_entity.pdbx_description
1 polymer ?
#
loop_
_entity_poly.entity_id
_entity_poly.type
_entity_poly.pdbx_seq_one_letter_code
_entity_poly.pdbx_strand_id
1 'polypeptide(L)'
;MDDNARLHRSRTLEELLESEEDISRMDWSAYSPDLNPREHVWDAFGGDGFRFDYIRRKSIQQLKGMLNEEWAFLPQQLMDNLMLSLNRRCQRTIVVKTDHILYLGTFSCFPPFWADN
;
A
#
# COMPACT_ATOMS: atom_id res chain seq x y z
N MET A 1 -5.67 4.18 -9.33
CA MET A 1 -5.12 2.85 -8.97
C MET A 1 -5.85 2.36 -7.73
N ASP A 2 -6.45 1.18 -7.80
CA ASP A 2 -7.16 0.51 -6.69
C ASP A 2 -6.98 -1.01 -6.79
N ASP A 3 -7.49 -1.76 -5.82
CA ASP A 3 -7.29 -3.22 -5.67
C ASP A 3 -8.41 -4.07 -6.27
N ASN A 4 -9.31 -3.48 -7.06
CA ASN A 4 -10.51 -4.13 -7.62
C ASN A 4 -11.51 -4.67 -6.59
N ALA A 5 -11.52 -4.19 -5.33
CA ALA A 5 -12.58 -4.56 -4.40
C ALA A 5 -13.96 -4.30 -5.01
N ARG A 6 -14.97 -5.10 -4.63
CA ARG A 6 -16.32 -5.06 -5.26
C ARG A 6 -16.93 -3.66 -5.29
N LEU A 7 -16.66 -2.84 -4.28
CA LEU A 7 -17.12 -1.45 -4.24
C LEU A 7 -16.47 -0.62 -5.35
N HIS A 8 -15.16 -0.73 -5.56
CA HIS A 8 -14.44 -0.05 -6.66
C HIS A 8 -14.90 -0.49 -8.06
N ARG A 9 -15.56 -1.65 -8.15
CA ARG A 9 -16.16 -2.18 -9.38
C ARG A 9 -17.70 -2.07 -9.39
N SER A 10 -18.28 -1.27 -8.51
CA SER A 10 -19.71 -1.02 -8.51
C SER A 10 -20.10 -0.08 -9.65
N ARG A 11 -21.30 -0.29 -10.22
CA ARG A 11 -21.82 0.54 -11.31
C ARG A 11 -21.80 2.03 -10.99
N THR A 12 -22.22 2.40 -9.78
CA THR A 12 -22.25 3.79 -9.33
C THR A 12 -20.86 4.43 -9.34
N LEU A 13 -19.82 3.69 -8.95
CA LEU A 13 -18.45 4.21 -9.00
C LEU A 13 -17.90 4.24 -10.43
N GLU A 14 -18.30 3.31 -11.30
CA GLU A 14 -17.92 3.34 -12.72
C GLU A 14 -18.55 4.55 -13.43
N GLU A 15 -19.86 4.79 -13.24
CA GLU A 15 -20.55 5.97 -13.78
C GLU A 15 -19.92 7.29 -13.29
N LEU A 16 -19.52 7.35 -12.01
CA LEU A 16 -18.81 8.51 -11.47
C LEU A 16 -17.46 8.71 -12.16
N LEU A 17 -16.66 7.66 -12.29
CA LEU A 17 -15.34 7.75 -12.93
C LEU A 17 -15.44 8.08 -14.42
N GLU A 18 -16.47 7.61 -15.11
CA GLU A 18 -16.74 7.97 -16.51
C GLU A 18 -17.15 9.44 -16.67
N SER A 19 -17.75 10.04 -15.65
CA SER A 19 -18.10 11.46 -15.66
C SER A 19 -16.91 12.40 -15.38
N GLU A 20 -15.81 11.88 -14.85
CA GLU A 20 -14.59 12.63 -14.54
C GLU A 20 -13.57 12.47 -15.69
N GLU A 21 -13.30 13.54 -16.45
CA GLU A 21 -12.43 13.48 -17.64
C GLU A 21 -10.95 13.17 -17.30
N ASP A 22 -10.50 13.49 -16.09
CA ASP A 22 -9.08 13.41 -15.70
C ASP A 22 -8.71 12.13 -14.92
N ILE A 23 -9.66 11.21 -14.71
CA ILE A 23 -9.44 10.02 -13.87
C ILE A 23 -9.52 8.74 -14.71
N SER A 24 -8.36 8.28 -15.19
CA SER A 24 -8.26 6.97 -15.82
C SER A 24 -8.06 5.86 -14.79
N ARG A 25 -8.84 4.77 -14.90
CA ARG A 25 -8.61 3.56 -14.10
C ARG A 25 -7.48 2.72 -14.70
N MET A 26 -6.55 2.31 -13.84
CA MET A 26 -5.48 1.39 -14.21
C MET A 26 -5.93 -0.05 -14.02
N ASP A 27 -5.59 -0.94 -14.96
CA ASP A 27 -5.82 -2.37 -14.79
C ASP A 27 -4.96 -2.92 -13.65
N TRP A 28 -5.57 -3.77 -12.82
CA TRP A 28 -4.95 -4.33 -11.63
C TRP A 28 -5.17 -5.84 -11.57
N SER A 29 -4.11 -6.61 -11.27
CA SER A 29 -4.23 -8.05 -11.07
C SER A 29 -4.78 -8.38 -9.69
N ALA A 30 -5.56 -9.46 -9.61
CA ALA A 30 -6.02 -9.97 -8.32
C ALA A 30 -4.82 -10.50 -7.49
N TYR A 31 -4.93 -10.42 -6.16
CA TYR A 31 -3.93 -10.92 -5.21
C TYR A 31 -2.52 -10.33 -5.39
N SER A 32 -2.42 -9.05 -5.74
CA SER A 32 -1.14 -8.34 -5.91
C SER A 32 -0.94 -7.21 -4.89
N PRO A 33 -0.89 -7.51 -3.58
CA PRO A 33 -0.56 -6.51 -2.56
C PRO A 33 0.86 -5.98 -2.75
N ASP A 34 1.75 -6.77 -3.36
CA ASP A 34 3.12 -6.41 -3.70
C ASP A 34 3.24 -5.17 -4.57
N LEU A 35 2.25 -4.98 -5.43
CA LEU A 35 2.21 -3.85 -6.33
C LEU A 35 1.54 -2.62 -5.69
N ASN A 36 0.69 -2.77 -4.67
CA ASN A 36 -0.13 -1.69 -4.11
C ASN A 36 0.70 -0.79 -3.16
N PRO A 37 1.05 0.46 -3.52
CA PRO A 37 1.83 1.34 -2.65
C PRO A 37 1.17 1.60 -1.29
N ARG A 38 -0.16 1.50 -1.22
CA ARG A 38 -0.92 1.71 0.02
C ARG A 38 -0.58 0.66 1.08
N GLU A 39 -0.38 -0.59 0.69
CA GLU A 39 0.02 -1.67 1.62
C GLU A 39 1.40 -1.37 2.22
N HIS A 40 2.36 -0.94 1.38
CA HIS A 40 3.71 -0.55 1.86
C HIS A 40 3.67 0.65 2.81
N VAL A 41 2.79 1.61 2.56
CA VAL A 41 2.58 2.74 3.49
C VAL A 41 2.00 2.25 4.81
N TRP A 42 1.03 1.33 4.80
CA TRP A 42 0.50 0.72 6.02
C TRP A 42 1.54 -0.10 6.79
N ASP A 43 2.45 -0.80 6.10
CA ASP A 43 3.57 -1.49 6.74
C ASP A 43 4.51 -0.50 7.45
N ALA A 44 4.77 0.66 6.82
CA ALA A 44 5.54 1.74 7.44
C ALA A 44 4.81 2.35 8.66
N PHE A 45 3.48 2.43 8.62
CA PHE A 45 2.66 2.79 9.78
C PHE A 45 2.62 1.70 10.86
N GLY A 46 2.72 0.43 10.47
CA GLY A 46 2.43 -0.73 11.30
C GLY A 46 3.63 -1.41 11.95
N GLY A 47 4.85 -0.91 11.69
CA GLY A 47 6.11 -1.47 12.18
C GLY A 47 6.10 -1.84 13.67
N ASP A 48 6.35 -3.13 13.90
CA ASP A 48 6.30 -3.91 15.14
C ASP A 48 4.95 -3.97 15.88
N GLY A 49 4.51 -5.21 16.17
CA GLY A 49 3.31 -5.58 16.92
C GLY A 49 3.17 -4.98 18.32
N PHE A 50 4.11 -4.12 18.73
CA PHE A 50 4.06 -3.24 19.90
C PHE A 50 2.85 -2.29 19.90
N ARG A 51 2.29 -1.95 18.71
CA ARG A 51 1.16 -1.02 18.59
C ARG A 51 -0.22 -1.59 18.94
N PHE A 52 -0.46 -2.90 18.84
CA PHE A 52 -1.81 -3.45 19.04
C PHE A 52 -2.32 -3.30 20.49
N ASP A 53 -1.51 -3.65 21.48
CA ASP A 53 -1.86 -3.48 22.90
C ASP A 53 -1.90 -2.01 23.35
N TYR A 54 -1.18 -1.15 22.63
CA TYR A 54 -1.20 0.30 22.81
C TYR A 54 -2.50 0.91 22.26
N ILE A 55 -2.91 0.50 21.06
CA ILE A 55 -4.13 0.95 20.37
C ILE A 55 -5.40 0.50 21.10
N ARG A 56 -5.44 -0.72 21.64
CA ARG A 56 -6.62 -1.30 22.29
C ARG A 56 -7.13 -0.51 23.50
N ARG A 57 -6.26 0.30 24.12
CA ARG A 57 -6.58 1.10 25.32
C ARG A 57 -6.96 2.56 25.01
N LYS A 58 -7.01 2.95 23.74
CA LYS A 58 -7.27 4.32 23.30
C LYS A 58 -8.71 4.51 22.85
N SER A 59 -9.25 5.71 23.07
CA SER A 59 -10.52 6.11 22.48
C SER A 59 -10.37 6.38 20.98
N ILE A 60 -11.47 6.36 20.24
CA ILE A 60 -11.48 6.68 18.80
C ILE A 60 -10.85 8.05 18.52
N GLN A 61 -11.06 9.04 19.38
CA GLN A 61 -10.49 10.38 19.20
C GLN A 61 -8.97 10.38 19.35
N GLN A 62 -8.45 9.61 20.31
CA GLN A 62 -7.01 9.45 20.50
C GLN A 62 -6.36 8.74 19.31
N LEU A 63 -7.01 7.70 18.79
CA LEU A 63 -6.54 6.98 17.60
C LEU A 63 -6.51 7.88 16.36
N LYS A 64 -7.55 8.72 16.17
CA LYS A 64 -7.57 9.71 15.08
C LYS A 64 -6.41 10.70 15.18
N GLY A 65 -6.16 11.24 16.38
CA GLY A 65 -5.05 12.17 16.60
C GLY A 65 -3.69 11.53 16.29
N MET A 66 -3.45 10.33 16.83
CA MET A 66 -2.22 9.60 16.56
C MET A 66 -2.02 9.29 15.08
N LEU A 67 -3.06 8.85 14.37
CA LEU A 67 -2.94 8.54 12.95
C LEU A 67 -2.55 9.79 12.15
N ASN A 68 -3.11 10.96 12.48
CA ASN A 68 -2.75 12.22 11.84
C ASN A 68 -1.30 12.62 12.13
N GLU A 69 -0.83 12.44 13.37
CA GLU A 69 0.55 12.73 13.76
C GLU A 69 1.52 11.83 13.01
N GLU A 70 1.33 10.51 13.06
CA GLU A 70 2.16 9.53 12.36
C GLU A 70 2.16 9.79 10.85
N TRP A 71 1.00 10.15 10.28
CA TRP A 71 0.89 10.46 8.86
C TRP A 71 1.70 11.70 8.50
N ALA A 72 1.68 12.74 9.35
CA ALA A 72 2.49 13.93 9.15
C ALA A 72 4.01 13.66 9.28
N PHE A 73 4.41 12.60 10.01
CA PHE A 73 5.81 12.21 10.15
C PHE A 73 6.32 11.31 9.02
N LEU A 74 5.46 10.77 8.15
CA LEU A 74 5.92 9.96 7.04
C LEU A 74 6.77 10.79 6.07
N PRO A 75 8.00 10.36 5.76
CA PRO A 75 8.85 11.08 4.81
C PRO A 75 8.22 11.08 3.41
N GLN A 76 8.16 12.25 2.76
CA GLN A 76 7.74 12.32 1.35
C GLN A 76 8.62 11.42 0.45
N GLN A 77 9.91 11.29 0.78
CA GLN A 77 10.83 10.39 0.09
C GLN A 77 10.37 8.93 0.08
N LEU A 78 9.67 8.47 1.13
CA LEU A 78 9.07 7.13 1.15
C LEU A 78 8.02 7.00 0.04
N MET A 79 7.10 7.96 -0.05
CA MET A 79 6.06 7.98 -1.09
C MET A 79 6.67 8.02 -2.48
N ASP A 80 7.65 8.89 -2.68
CA ASP A 80 8.34 9.05 -3.96
C ASP A 80 9.05 7.76 -4.37
N ASN A 81 9.76 7.11 -3.44
CA ASN A 81 10.44 5.84 -3.68
C ASN A 81 9.45 4.70 -4.01
N LEU A 82 8.29 4.66 -3.36
CA LEU A 82 7.25 3.67 -3.65
C LEU A 82 6.67 3.85 -5.06
N MET A 83 6.46 5.10 -5.49
CA MET A 83 5.98 5.41 -6.84
C MET A 83 7.04 5.12 -7.90
N LEU A 84 8.29 5.57 -7.68
CA LEU A 84 9.39 5.35 -8.61
C LEU A 84 9.74 3.87 -8.78
N SER A 85 9.59 3.06 -7.72
CA SER A 85 9.86 1.62 -7.76
C SER A 85 8.75 0.79 -8.41
N LEU A 86 7.57 1.35 -8.69
CA LEU A 86 6.40 0.60 -9.17
C LEU A 86 6.71 -0.14 -10.49
N ASN A 87 7.43 0.49 -11.41
CA ASN A 87 7.81 -0.14 -12.68
C ASN A 87 8.71 -1.38 -12.46
N ARG A 88 9.72 -1.26 -11.57
CA ARG A 88 10.62 -2.36 -11.19
C ARG A 88 9.84 -3.50 -10.51
N ARG A 89 8.86 -3.18 -9.65
CA ARG A 89 8.00 -4.17 -8.98
C ARG A 89 7.14 -4.92 -10.00
N CYS A 90 6.44 -4.21 -10.91
CA CYS A 90 5.64 -4.82 -11.97
C CYS A 90 6.47 -5.76 -12.87
N GLN A 91 7.66 -5.32 -13.30
CA GLN A 91 8.55 -6.16 -14.10
C GLN A 91 8.93 -7.46 -13.37
N ARG A 92 9.18 -7.37 -12.07
CA ARG A 92 9.53 -8.52 -11.25
C ARG A 92 8.36 -9.50 -11.14
N THR A 93 7.11 -9.03 -11.05
CA THR A 93 5.91 -9.89 -10.95
C THR A 93 5.67 -10.64 -12.26
N ILE A 94 5.98 -10.02 -13.40
CA ILE A 94 5.93 -10.66 -14.73
C ILE A 94 6.95 -11.80 -14.83
N VAL A 95 8.19 -11.58 -14.38
CA VAL A 95 9.26 -12.58 -14.44
C VAL A 95 8.93 -13.82 -13.59
N VAL A 96 8.28 -13.61 -12.44
CA VAL A 96 7.85 -14.68 -11.54
C VAL A 96 6.57 -15.39 -12.06
N LYS A 97 6.08 -15.04 -13.26
CA LYS A 97 4.91 -15.67 -13.93
C LYS A 97 3.70 -15.81 -12.99
N THR A 98 3.35 -14.73 -12.29
CA THR A 98 2.19 -14.69 -11.37
C THR A 98 2.31 -15.53 -10.09
N ASP A 99 3.42 -16.24 -9.86
CA ASP A 99 3.73 -16.69 -8.50
C ASP A 99 4.06 -15.47 -7.63
N HIS A 100 3.81 -15.59 -6.32
CA HIS A 100 4.05 -14.50 -5.39
C HIS A 100 5.50 -14.02 -5.48
N ILE A 101 5.73 -12.74 -5.80
CA ILE A 101 6.88 -12.07 -5.22
C ILE A 101 6.63 -12.15 -3.72
N LEU A 102 7.52 -12.84 -3.00
CA LEU A 102 7.45 -13.00 -1.57
C LEU A 102 7.15 -11.66 -0.88
N TYR A 103 5.87 -11.44 -0.55
CA TYR A 103 5.45 -10.42 0.39
C TYR A 103 5.69 -10.98 1.79
N LEU A 104 6.96 -11.22 2.10
CA LEU A 104 7.35 -11.67 3.42
C LEU A 104 7.34 -10.45 4.33
N GLY A 105 6.22 -10.25 5.00
CA GLY A 105 6.16 -9.66 6.34
C GLY A 105 6.90 -10.53 7.38
N THR A 106 7.99 -11.19 6.99
CA THR A 106 8.86 -11.96 7.87
C THR A 106 10.31 -11.58 7.59
N PHE A 107 10.89 -10.95 8.60
CA PHE A 107 12.31 -10.86 8.84
C PHE A 107 12.99 -12.21 8.56
N SER A 108 13.62 -12.43 7.39
CA SER A 108 14.81 -13.30 7.29
C SER A 108 15.42 -13.52 5.90
N CYS A 109 14.78 -13.22 4.76
CA CYS A 109 15.32 -13.69 3.47
C CYS A 109 15.65 -12.65 2.40
N PHE A 110 15.36 -11.37 2.61
CA PHE A 110 15.84 -10.30 1.71
C PHE A 110 16.26 -9.09 2.53
N PRO A 111 17.33 -8.38 2.15
CA PRO A 111 17.74 -7.20 2.88
C PRO A 111 16.61 -6.16 2.79
N PRO A 112 16.37 -5.37 3.86
CA PRO A 112 15.31 -4.36 3.86
C PRO A 112 15.53 -3.38 2.71
N PHE A 113 14.44 -2.78 2.21
CA PHE A 113 14.40 -1.83 1.09
C PHE A 113 15.39 -0.64 1.20
N TRP A 114 15.98 -0.42 2.38
CA TRP A 114 17.05 0.55 2.63
C TRP A 114 18.46 0.09 2.23
N ALA A 115 18.64 -1.16 1.82
CA ALA A 115 19.96 -1.76 1.58
C ALA A 115 20.50 -1.60 0.14
N ASP A 116 19.71 -1.03 -0.77
CA ASP A 116 20.10 -0.75 -2.15
C ASP A 116 20.41 0.75 -2.33
N ASN A 117 21.31 1.31 -1.51
CA ASN A 117 21.89 2.64 -1.71
C ASN A 117 23.40 2.53 -1.96
#